data_AF-A0A967GRX5-F1
#
_entry.id   AF-A0A967GRX5-F1
#
_cell.length_a   1.000
_cell.length_b   1.000
_cell.length_c   1.000
_cell.angle_alpha   90.00
_cell.angle_beta   90.00
_cell.angle_gamma   90.00
#
_symmetry.space_group_name_H-M   'P 1'
#
loop_
_entity.id
_entity.type
_entity.pdbx_description
1 polymer ?
#
loop_
_entity_poly.entity_id
_entity_poly.type
_entity_poly.pdbx_seq_one_letter_code
_entity_poly.pdbx_strand_id
1 'polypeptide(L)'
;SYSPDGVLLATGDRNGGVWVWEAFSGNEFHTLRGHGQGITAVGWRADSNLLATASEDGQVIFWEMNNGGQVKKITAHGGGTLSFDYARNGEFVTSGRDQKVKIWKADFNLKKELPTFDEMVVEVAITNDGKRVFTADWNGRIEAWDANTFEKLGELNGNPPRIADRLVALQEEITKAPEATAAARTKFEAAGKAVAEARTALQKTISERDAAKALIAELKTLQTTLAQDLARTEEERNKLAAEHPNRQSELNQARERLEAHRGETTK
;
A
#
# COMPACT_ATOMS: atom_id res chain seq x y z
N SER A 1 -0.37 27.22 -26.11
CA SER A 1 -0.93 26.21 -27.01
C SER A 1 -0.21 26.30 -28.34
N TYR A 2 0.45 25.23 -28.80
CA TYR A 2 1.13 25.22 -30.10
C TYR A 2 0.12 25.01 -31.23
N SER A 3 0.33 25.64 -32.39
CA SER A 3 -0.39 25.31 -33.61
C SER A 3 -0.08 23.86 -34.04
N PRO A 4 -0.99 23.19 -34.77
CA PRO A 4 -0.79 21.80 -35.18
C PRO A 4 0.46 21.56 -36.04
N ASP A 5 0.89 22.55 -36.81
CA ASP A 5 2.14 22.51 -37.59
C ASP A 5 3.40 22.84 -36.74
N GLY A 6 3.22 23.25 -35.49
CA GLY A 6 4.30 23.63 -34.58
C GLY A 6 4.98 24.95 -34.91
N VAL A 7 4.48 25.73 -35.88
CA VAL A 7 5.11 26.98 -36.33
C VAL A 7 4.81 28.12 -35.35
N LEU A 8 3.62 28.15 -34.77
CA LEU A 8 3.15 29.21 -33.90
C LEU A 8 2.86 28.70 -32.49
N LEU A 9 3.08 29.56 -31.50
CA LEU A 9 2.68 29.36 -30.11
C LEU A 9 1.70 30.48 -29.74
N ALA A 10 0.53 30.13 -29.23
CA ALA A 10 -0.42 31.10 -28.67
C ALA A 10 -0.43 31.05 -27.14
N THR A 11 -0.49 32.23 -26.52
CA THR A 11 -0.56 32.43 -25.07
C THR A 11 -1.65 33.45 -24.74
N GLY A 12 -2.42 33.21 -23.67
CA GLY A 12 -3.41 34.15 -23.15
C GLY A 12 -3.11 34.54 -21.70
N ASP A 13 -3.55 35.71 -21.27
CA ASP A 13 -3.38 36.20 -19.91
C ASP A 13 -4.71 36.36 -19.14
N ARG A 14 -4.62 36.81 -17.88
CA ARG A 14 -5.78 37.06 -17.02
C ARG A 14 -6.51 38.38 -17.28
N ASN A 15 -6.00 39.21 -18.19
CA ASN A 15 -6.55 40.52 -18.55
C ASN A 15 -7.16 40.53 -19.97
N GLY A 16 -7.30 39.37 -20.61
CA GLY A 16 -7.88 39.22 -21.96
C GLY A 16 -6.90 39.47 -23.10
N GLY A 17 -5.61 39.64 -22.80
CA GLY A 17 -4.55 39.71 -23.77
C GLY A 17 -4.24 38.33 -24.36
N VAL A 18 -4.09 38.27 -25.68
CA VAL A 18 -3.64 37.09 -26.41
C VAL A 18 -2.43 37.48 -27.26
N TRP A 19 -1.38 36.67 -27.21
CA TRP A 19 -0.18 36.83 -28.01
C TRP A 19 0.10 35.56 -28.79
N VAL A 20 0.55 35.73 -30.01
CA VAL A 20 1.01 34.65 -30.89
C VAL A 20 2.48 34.89 -31.18
N TRP A 21 3.27 33.83 -31.09
CA TRP A 21 4.72 33.85 -31.22
C TRP A 21 5.14 32.88 -32.32
N GLU A 22 6.20 33.20 -33.05
CA GLU A 22 6.92 32.21 -33.82
C GLU A 22 7.59 31.22 -32.86
N ALA A 23 7.22 29.94 -32.94
CA ALA A 23 7.67 28.91 -31.99
C ALA A 23 9.19 28.70 -32.01
N PHE A 24 9.81 28.84 -33.19
CA PHE A 24 11.24 28.60 -33.37
C PHE A 24 12.10 29.79 -32.90
N SER A 25 11.71 31.01 -33.25
CA SER A 25 12.51 32.22 -32.99
C SER A 25 12.16 32.90 -31.67
N GLY A 26 10.93 32.68 -31.15
CA GLY A 26 10.38 33.42 -30.02
C GLY A 26 9.95 34.85 -30.37
N ASN A 27 10.00 35.24 -31.64
CA ASN A 27 9.52 36.56 -32.07
C ASN A 27 8.01 36.65 -31.92
N GLU A 28 7.53 37.84 -31.54
CA GLU A 28 6.09 38.11 -31.56
C GLU A 28 5.59 38.12 -33.00
N PHE A 29 4.56 37.32 -33.26
CA PHE A 29 3.89 37.22 -34.55
C PHE A 29 2.62 38.10 -34.59
N HIS A 30 1.76 38.00 -33.57
CA HIS A 30 0.59 38.87 -33.41
C HIS A 30 0.30 39.20 -31.94
N THR A 31 -0.20 40.42 -31.70
CA THR A 31 -0.93 40.78 -30.48
C THR A 31 -2.42 40.90 -30.80
N LEU A 32 -3.23 40.04 -30.18
CA LEU A 32 -4.67 39.96 -30.40
C LEU A 32 -5.41 40.55 -29.18
N ARG A 33 -6.37 41.44 -29.45
CA ARG A 33 -7.13 42.20 -28.44
C ARG A 33 -8.62 42.16 -28.74
N GLY A 34 -9.44 41.82 -27.76
CA GLY A 34 -10.89 41.77 -27.92
C GLY A 34 -11.67 41.11 -26.78
N HIS A 35 -10.99 40.35 -25.92
CA HIS A 35 -11.56 39.85 -24.67
C HIS A 35 -11.51 40.92 -23.57
N GLY A 36 -12.54 40.93 -22.72
CA GLY A 36 -12.66 41.86 -21.60
C GLY A 36 -12.23 41.29 -20.26
N GLN A 37 -11.93 39.98 -20.20
CA GLN A 37 -11.55 39.25 -18.98
C GLN A 37 -10.53 38.16 -19.34
N GLY A 38 -10.03 37.45 -18.33
CA GLY A 38 -9.02 36.41 -18.48
C GLY A 38 -9.36 35.34 -19.52
N ILE A 39 -8.33 34.89 -20.22
CA ILE A 39 -8.39 33.79 -21.19
C ILE A 39 -8.39 32.47 -20.43
N THR A 40 -9.39 31.63 -20.71
CA THR A 40 -9.59 30.34 -20.05
C THR A 40 -9.14 29.18 -20.91
N ALA A 41 -9.26 29.29 -22.24
CA ALA A 41 -8.79 28.27 -23.16
C ALA A 41 -8.29 28.87 -24.49
N VAL A 42 -7.35 28.17 -25.12
CA VAL A 42 -6.71 28.55 -26.38
C VAL A 42 -6.61 27.31 -27.25
N GLY A 43 -7.39 27.26 -28.34
CA GLY A 43 -7.50 26.11 -29.22
C GLY A 43 -7.18 26.47 -30.67
N TRP A 44 -6.46 25.60 -31.36
CA TRP A 44 -6.15 25.78 -32.77
C TRP A 44 -7.05 24.90 -33.62
N ARG A 45 -7.50 25.41 -34.78
CA ARG A 45 -8.08 24.56 -35.81
C ARG A 45 -6.98 23.70 -36.42
N ALA A 46 -7.34 22.49 -36.86
CA ALA A 46 -6.40 21.50 -37.38
C ALA A 46 -5.54 21.96 -38.58
N ASP A 47 -5.93 23.02 -39.27
CA ASP A 47 -5.20 23.60 -40.39
C ASP A 47 -4.25 24.75 -39.99
N SER A 48 -4.09 25.02 -38.70
CA SER A 48 -3.24 26.08 -38.13
C SER A 48 -3.59 27.52 -38.51
N ASN A 49 -4.58 27.75 -39.37
CA ASN A 49 -4.91 29.09 -39.87
C ASN A 49 -5.88 29.87 -38.98
N LEU A 50 -6.58 29.17 -38.09
CA LEU A 50 -7.58 29.76 -37.21
C LEU A 50 -7.27 29.41 -35.75
N LEU A 51 -7.17 30.45 -34.93
CA LEU A 51 -7.02 30.37 -33.49
C LEU A 51 -8.35 30.72 -32.81
N ALA A 52 -8.80 29.90 -31.86
CA ALA A 52 -9.91 30.20 -30.98
C ALA A 52 -9.40 30.52 -29.57
N THR A 53 -9.97 31.55 -28.95
CA THR A 53 -9.71 31.92 -27.57
C THR A 53 -11.03 32.04 -26.81
N ALA A 54 -11.13 31.37 -25.67
CA ALA A 54 -12.27 31.44 -24.77
C ALA A 54 -11.90 32.26 -23.53
N SER A 55 -12.88 32.93 -22.93
CA SER A 55 -12.65 33.82 -21.80
C SER A 55 -13.76 33.77 -20.75
N GLU A 56 -13.38 34.20 -19.55
CA GLU A 56 -14.30 34.48 -18.44
C GLU A 56 -15.33 35.57 -18.76
N ASP A 57 -15.17 36.34 -19.84
CA ASP A 57 -16.18 37.29 -20.33
C ASP A 57 -17.39 36.60 -21.02
N GLY A 58 -17.37 35.27 -21.13
CA GLY A 58 -18.43 34.46 -21.73
C GLY A 58 -18.35 34.35 -23.24
N GLN A 59 -17.32 34.94 -23.84
CA GLN A 59 -17.11 34.95 -25.28
C GLN A 59 -16.10 33.89 -25.71
N VAL A 60 -16.24 33.46 -26.97
CA VAL A 60 -15.18 32.82 -27.72
C VAL A 60 -14.90 33.66 -28.96
N ILE A 61 -13.63 34.01 -29.19
CA ILE A 61 -13.20 34.80 -30.33
C ILE A 61 -12.32 33.93 -31.24
N PHE A 62 -12.57 34.02 -32.54
CA PHE A 62 -11.83 33.30 -33.57
C PHE A 62 -11.01 34.28 -34.41
N TRP A 63 -9.73 34.00 -34.57
CA TRP A 63 -8.72 34.84 -35.18
C TRP A 63 -8.09 34.12 -36.37
N GLU A 64 -7.99 34.78 -37.52
CA GLU A 64 -7.22 34.25 -38.65
C GLU A 64 -5.77 34.71 -38.55
N MET A 65 -4.82 33.83 -38.89
CA MET A 65 -3.40 34.09 -38.66
C MET A 65 -2.69 34.84 -39.79
N ASN A 66 -3.29 34.96 -40.98
CA ASN A 66 -2.61 35.65 -42.08
C ASN A 66 -2.48 37.15 -41.81
N ASN A 67 -3.52 37.79 -41.26
CA ASN A 67 -3.49 39.22 -40.89
C ASN A 67 -3.76 39.47 -39.40
N GLY A 68 -3.99 38.43 -38.59
CA GLY A 68 -4.30 38.58 -37.16
C GLY A 68 -5.72 39.12 -36.91
N GLY A 69 -6.61 39.04 -37.88
CA GLY A 69 -7.96 39.61 -37.82
C GLY A 69 -8.95 38.75 -37.04
N GLN A 70 -9.88 39.40 -36.35
CA GLN A 70 -11.04 38.73 -35.75
C GLN A 70 -12.02 38.29 -36.86
N VAL A 71 -12.20 36.99 -37.04
CA VAL A 71 -13.16 36.41 -38.00
C VAL A 71 -14.56 36.33 -37.41
N LYS A 72 -14.65 35.96 -36.12
CA LYS A 72 -15.93 35.75 -35.45
C LYS A 72 -15.78 35.96 -33.94
N LYS A 73 -16.85 36.45 -33.32
CA LYS A 73 -17.03 36.49 -31.86
C LYS A 73 -18.40 35.90 -31.53
N ILE A 74 -18.45 34.95 -30.60
CA ILE A 74 -19.69 34.31 -30.16
C ILE A 74 -19.84 34.45 -28.65
N THR A 75 -21.08 34.71 -28.19
CA THR A 75 -21.45 34.61 -26.78
C THR A 75 -21.79 33.15 -26.48
N ALA A 76 -20.82 32.39 -26.00
CA ALA A 76 -20.99 30.97 -25.74
C ALA A 76 -21.78 30.74 -24.44
N HIS A 77 -21.42 31.43 -23.35
CA HIS A 77 -21.99 31.16 -22.01
C HIS A 77 -22.18 32.44 -21.20
N GLY A 78 -23.32 32.54 -20.50
CA GLY A 78 -23.58 33.64 -19.57
C GLY A 78 -22.81 33.44 -18.27
N GLY A 79 -21.90 34.36 -17.92
CA GLY A 79 -21.10 34.28 -16.68
C GLY A 79 -19.67 33.74 -16.87
N GLY A 80 -19.29 33.35 -18.09
CA GLY A 80 -17.91 32.98 -18.43
C GLY A 80 -17.81 31.61 -19.11
N THR A 81 -16.99 31.54 -20.17
CA THR A 81 -16.63 30.28 -20.83
C THR A 81 -15.45 29.68 -20.07
N LEU A 82 -15.60 28.45 -19.57
CA LEU A 82 -14.59 27.79 -18.74
C LEU A 82 -13.61 26.97 -19.57
N SER A 83 -14.10 26.27 -20.59
CA SER A 83 -13.28 25.40 -21.43
C SER A 83 -13.77 25.40 -22.87
N PHE A 84 -12.86 25.05 -23.78
CA PHE A 84 -13.05 25.01 -25.22
C PHE A 84 -12.15 23.93 -25.81
N ASP A 85 -12.67 23.13 -26.75
CA ASP A 85 -11.85 22.17 -27.51
C ASP A 85 -12.33 21.99 -28.96
N TYR A 86 -11.40 21.74 -29.87
CA TYR A 86 -11.60 21.63 -31.33
C TYR A 86 -11.46 20.19 -31.81
N ALA A 87 -12.40 19.73 -32.62
CA ALA A 87 -12.25 18.53 -33.42
C ALA A 87 -11.57 18.84 -34.77
N ARG A 88 -10.99 17.83 -35.42
CA ARG A 88 -10.30 18.02 -36.72
C ARG A 88 -11.22 18.42 -37.87
N ASN A 89 -12.50 18.08 -37.77
CA ASN A 89 -13.52 18.49 -38.74
C ASN A 89 -13.91 19.98 -38.58
N GLY A 90 -13.36 20.69 -37.60
CA GLY A 90 -13.67 22.08 -37.29
C GLY A 90 -14.90 22.27 -36.40
N GLU A 91 -15.62 21.22 -36.04
CA GLU A 91 -16.59 21.29 -34.94
C GLU A 91 -15.84 21.52 -33.62
N PHE A 92 -16.51 22.13 -32.65
CA PHE A 92 -15.91 22.42 -31.36
C PHE A 92 -16.94 22.37 -30.23
N VAL A 93 -16.43 22.28 -29.01
CA VAL A 93 -17.23 22.21 -27.80
C VAL A 93 -16.82 23.28 -26.82
N THR A 94 -17.78 23.79 -26.05
CA THR A 94 -17.54 24.76 -24.98
C THR A 94 -18.30 24.37 -23.72
N SER A 95 -17.74 24.71 -22.56
CA SER A 95 -18.47 24.73 -21.29
C SER A 95 -18.40 26.10 -20.64
N GLY A 96 -19.34 26.39 -19.75
CA GLY A 96 -19.39 27.66 -19.04
C GLY A 96 -19.92 27.58 -17.62
N ARG A 97 -19.84 28.72 -16.93
CA ARG A 97 -20.36 28.90 -15.56
C ARG A 97 -21.88 28.77 -15.46
N ASP A 98 -22.58 28.75 -16.59
CA ASP A 98 -24.02 28.48 -16.69
C ASP A 98 -24.38 26.98 -16.60
N GLN A 99 -23.41 26.12 -16.23
CA GLN A 99 -23.56 24.66 -16.08
C GLN A 99 -24.03 23.96 -17.37
N LYS A 100 -23.71 24.57 -18.53
CA LYS A 100 -24.07 24.04 -19.84
C LYS A 100 -22.84 23.68 -20.64
N VAL A 101 -23.03 22.70 -21.51
CA VAL A 101 -22.08 22.34 -22.55
C VAL A 101 -22.74 22.52 -23.90
N LYS A 102 -22.06 23.23 -24.80
CA LYS A 102 -22.55 23.52 -26.15
C LYS A 102 -21.60 22.91 -27.18
N ILE A 103 -22.20 22.24 -28.16
CA ILE A 103 -21.52 21.68 -29.33
C ILE A 103 -21.83 22.59 -30.51
N TRP A 104 -20.80 22.94 -31.25
CA TRP A 104 -20.85 23.91 -32.33
C TRP A 104 -20.38 23.30 -33.64
N LYS A 105 -20.96 23.76 -34.73
CA LYS A 105 -20.54 23.42 -36.07
C LYS A 105 -19.31 24.23 -36.48
N ALA A 106 -18.61 23.77 -37.51
CA ALA A 106 -17.46 24.48 -38.07
C ALA A 106 -17.77 25.87 -38.64
N ASP A 107 -19.04 26.16 -38.94
CA ASP A 107 -19.52 27.47 -39.38
C ASP A 107 -19.89 28.41 -38.20
N PHE A 108 -19.52 28.03 -36.98
CA PHE A 108 -19.78 28.74 -35.72
C PHE A 108 -21.24 28.77 -35.27
N ASN A 109 -22.15 28.06 -35.95
CA ASN A 109 -23.52 27.92 -35.50
C ASN A 109 -23.63 26.85 -34.41
N LEU A 110 -24.52 27.07 -33.44
CA LEU A 110 -24.82 26.10 -32.39
C LEU A 110 -25.39 24.82 -33.03
N LYS A 111 -24.71 23.69 -32.82
CA LYS A 111 -25.20 22.35 -33.23
C LYS A 111 -26.20 21.84 -32.21
N LYS A 112 -25.83 21.90 -30.92
CA LYS A 112 -26.65 21.42 -29.81
C LYS A 112 -26.19 22.02 -28.48
N GLU A 113 -27.14 22.32 -27.62
CA GLU A 113 -26.91 22.48 -26.18
C GLU A 113 -27.26 21.15 -25.50
N LEU A 114 -26.31 20.57 -24.75
CA LEU A 114 -26.54 19.37 -23.95
C LEU A 114 -27.45 19.71 -22.75
N PRO A 115 -28.10 18.71 -22.12
CA PRO A 115 -28.86 18.93 -20.90
C PRO A 115 -28.03 19.67 -19.83
N THR A 116 -28.69 20.49 -19.01
CA THR A 116 -28.02 21.18 -17.89
C THR A 116 -27.40 20.16 -16.94
N PHE A 117 -26.17 20.44 -16.51
CA PHE A 117 -25.44 19.62 -15.56
C PHE A 117 -25.73 20.10 -14.13
N ASP A 118 -25.71 19.19 -13.15
CA ASP A 118 -25.94 19.54 -11.74
C ASP A 118 -24.82 20.47 -11.20
N GLU A 119 -23.64 20.39 -11.82
CA GLU A 119 -22.43 21.13 -11.43
C GLU A 119 -21.75 21.78 -12.63
N MET A 120 -20.86 22.73 -12.35
CA MET A 120 -20.09 23.39 -13.41
C MET A 120 -19.17 22.39 -14.12
N VAL A 121 -19.33 22.28 -15.44
CA VAL A 121 -18.41 21.53 -16.30
C VAL A 121 -17.15 22.38 -16.51
N VAL A 122 -16.09 22.03 -15.79
CA VAL A 122 -14.83 22.77 -15.78
C VAL A 122 -13.99 22.52 -17.03
N GLU A 123 -14.09 21.32 -17.60
CA GLU A 123 -13.31 20.94 -18.78
C GLU A 123 -14.17 20.14 -19.76
N VAL A 124 -13.96 20.41 -21.04
CA VAL A 124 -14.55 19.64 -22.14
C VAL A 124 -13.47 19.17 -23.09
N ALA A 125 -13.66 17.99 -23.67
CA ALA A 125 -12.81 17.49 -24.74
C ALA A 125 -13.65 16.86 -25.84
N ILE A 126 -13.29 17.07 -27.09
CA ILE A 126 -13.91 16.40 -28.23
C ILE A 126 -12.88 15.51 -28.92
N THR A 127 -13.30 14.30 -29.26
CA THR A 127 -12.46 13.37 -30.01
C THR A 127 -12.08 13.93 -31.39
N ASN A 128 -10.89 13.56 -31.87
CA ASN A 128 -10.37 14.01 -33.16
C ASN A 128 -11.31 13.71 -34.35
N ASP A 129 -12.07 12.60 -34.28
CA ASP A 129 -13.07 12.23 -35.29
C ASP A 129 -14.41 12.96 -35.13
N GLY A 130 -14.55 13.79 -34.09
CA GLY A 130 -15.73 14.59 -33.78
C GLY A 130 -16.91 13.77 -33.28
N LYS A 131 -16.74 12.48 -32.94
CA LYS A 131 -17.89 11.59 -32.61
C LYS A 131 -18.26 11.56 -31.14
N ARG A 132 -17.32 11.89 -30.25
CA ARG A 132 -17.52 11.83 -28.80
C ARG A 132 -17.06 13.11 -28.13
N VAL A 133 -17.87 13.56 -27.18
CA VAL A 133 -17.58 14.66 -26.26
C VAL A 133 -17.43 14.09 -24.86
N PHE A 134 -16.38 14.52 -24.16
CA PHE A 134 -16.17 14.24 -22.76
C PHE A 134 -16.37 15.52 -21.96
N THR A 135 -17.06 15.42 -20.85
CA THR A 135 -17.36 16.54 -19.95
C THR A 135 -16.87 16.19 -18.56
N ALA A 136 -16.04 17.04 -17.96
CA ALA A 136 -15.57 16.87 -16.59
C ALA A 136 -16.11 18.00 -15.71
N ASP A 137 -16.83 17.65 -14.64
CA ASP A 137 -17.38 18.61 -13.69
C ASP A 137 -16.44 18.92 -12.51
N TRP A 138 -16.78 19.97 -11.76
CA TRP A 138 -16.03 20.41 -10.57
C TRP A 138 -15.86 19.32 -9.50
N ASN A 139 -16.75 18.33 -9.47
CA ASN A 139 -16.72 17.20 -8.53
C ASN A 139 -15.98 15.97 -9.09
N GLY A 140 -15.34 16.11 -10.25
CA GLY A 140 -14.55 15.06 -10.89
C GLY A 140 -15.39 13.99 -11.58
N ARG A 141 -16.68 14.24 -11.84
CA ARG A 141 -17.47 13.37 -12.70
C ARG A 141 -17.05 13.59 -14.13
N ILE A 142 -16.76 12.50 -14.82
CA ILE A 142 -16.49 12.53 -16.25
C ILE A 142 -17.60 11.76 -16.95
N GLU A 143 -18.29 12.42 -17.87
CA GLU A 143 -19.29 11.77 -18.73
C GLU A 143 -18.81 11.74 -20.17
N ALA A 144 -19.21 10.70 -20.89
CA ALA A 144 -19.00 10.56 -22.32
C ALA A 144 -20.34 10.68 -23.05
N TRP A 145 -20.36 11.46 -24.12
CA TRP A 145 -21.54 11.77 -24.92
C TRP A 145 -21.25 11.50 -26.39
N ASP A 146 -22.25 11.02 -27.13
CA ASP A 146 -22.17 10.96 -28.59
C ASP A 146 -22.44 12.37 -29.18
N ALA A 147 -21.54 12.86 -30.02
CA ALA A 147 -21.60 14.21 -30.57
C ALA A 147 -22.62 14.38 -31.71
N ASN A 148 -23.25 13.30 -32.18
CA ASN A 148 -24.22 13.30 -33.27
C ASN A 148 -25.63 12.96 -32.77
N THR A 149 -25.76 11.95 -31.92
CA THR A 149 -27.06 11.60 -31.30
C THR A 149 -27.34 12.45 -30.06
N PHE A 150 -26.30 13.01 -29.44
CA PHE A 150 -26.36 13.77 -28.18
C PHE A 150 -26.83 12.94 -26.99
N GLU A 151 -26.76 11.62 -27.12
CA GLU A 151 -27.07 10.68 -26.05
C GLU A 151 -25.84 10.48 -25.17
N LYS A 152 -26.09 10.33 -23.87
CA LYS A 152 -25.05 9.98 -22.90
C LYS A 152 -24.64 8.52 -23.13
N LEU A 153 -23.37 8.31 -23.42
CA LEU A 153 -22.77 6.99 -23.63
C LEU A 153 -22.39 6.31 -22.32
N GLY A 154 -22.02 7.07 -21.30
CA GLY A 154 -21.65 6.53 -19.99
C GLY A 154 -20.89 7.51 -19.11
N GLU A 155 -20.39 7.00 -18.00
CA GLU A 155 -19.55 7.73 -17.04
C GLU A 155 -18.18 7.06 -16.94
N LEU A 156 -17.13 7.88 -16.87
CA LEU A 156 -15.79 7.45 -16.53
C LEU A 156 -15.57 7.73 -15.05
N ASN A 157 -15.33 6.68 -14.28
CA ASN A 157 -15.02 6.82 -12.86
C ASN A 157 -13.60 7.38 -12.71
N GLY A 158 -13.50 8.56 -12.09
CA GLY A 158 -12.22 9.15 -11.72
C GLY A 158 -11.42 8.21 -10.81
N ASN A 159 -10.11 8.18 -11.02
CA ASN A 159 -9.16 7.54 -10.11
C ASN A 159 -8.35 8.64 -9.40
N PRO A 160 -8.49 8.82 -8.07
CA PRO A 160 -9.28 8.00 -7.14
C PRO A 160 -10.80 8.28 -7.21
N PRO A 161 -11.65 7.33 -6.73
CA PRO A 161 -13.10 7.51 -6.65
C PRO A 161 -13.49 8.73 -5.81
N ARG A 162 -14.74 9.20 -5.94
CA ARG A 162 -15.23 10.37 -5.20
C ARG A 162 -15.16 10.14 -3.69
N ILE A 163 -15.06 11.23 -2.93
CA ILE A 163 -15.05 11.17 -1.47
C ILE A 163 -16.31 10.49 -0.93
N ALA A 164 -17.48 10.75 -1.54
CA ALA A 164 -18.74 10.11 -1.18
C ALA A 164 -18.69 8.58 -1.35
N ASP A 165 -18.21 8.10 -2.50
CA ASP A 165 -18.09 6.66 -2.77
C ASP A 165 -17.08 5.99 -1.84
N ARG A 166 -15.97 6.68 -1.55
CA ARG A 166 -14.97 6.23 -0.58
C ARG A 166 -15.53 6.15 0.84
N LEU A 167 -16.39 7.09 1.24
CA LEU A 167 -17.06 7.07 2.55
C LEU A 167 -18.00 5.88 2.67
N VAL A 168 -18.78 5.58 1.63
CA VAL A 168 -19.64 4.38 1.60
C VAL A 168 -18.81 3.10 1.74
N ALA A 169 -17.73 2.98 0.97
CA ALA A 169 -16.83 1.83 1.06
C ALA A 169 -16.18 1.70 2.45
N LEU A 170 -15.69 2.80 3.03
CA LEU A 170 -15.11 2.82 4.37
C LEU A 170 -16.15 2.45 5.45
N GLN A 171 -17.40 2.88 5.29
CA GLN A 171 -18.46 2.52 6.23
C GLN A 171 -18.75 1.01 6.21
N GLU A 172 -18.70 0.38 5.03
CA GLU A 172 -18.80 -1.08 4.92
C GLU A 172 -17.60 -1.80 5.56
N GLU A 173 -16.38 -1.25 5.45
CA GLU A 173 -15.22 -1.82 6.14
C GLU A 173 -15.35 -1.69 7.66
N ILE A 174 -15.80 -0.54 8.15
CA ILE A 174 -16.02 -0.29 9.59
C ILE A 174 -17.06 -1.25 10.16
N THR A 175 -18.13 -1.56 9.43
CA THR A 175 -19.16 -2.50 9.91
C THR A 175 -18.66 -3.95 9.99
N LYS A 176 -17.68 -4.34 9.15
CA LYS A 176 -17.07 -5.68 9.15
C LYS A 176 -15.91 -5.82 10.16
N ALA A 177 -15.30 -4.72 10.58
CA ALA A 177 -14.15 -4.72 11.49
C ALA A 177 -14.40 -5.42 12.86
N PRO A 178 -15.59 -5.29 13.52
CA PRO A 178 -15.86 -5.96 14.78
C PRO A 178 -15.82 -7.50 14.69
N GLU A 179 -16.36 -8.08 13.62
CA GLU A 179 -16.37 -9.54 13.43
C GLU A 179 -14.96 -10.08 13.20
N ALA A 180 -14.19 -9.39 12.34
CA ALA A 180 -12.80 -9.74 12.07
C ALA A 180 -11.91 -9.66 13.32
N THR A 181 -12.13 -8.64 14.17
CA THR A 181 -11.37 -8.47 15.42
C THR A 181 -11.80 -9.44 16.51
N ALA A 182 -13.08 -9.82 16.59
CA ALA A 182 -13.57 -10.83 17.53
C ALA A 182 -12.90 -12.20 17.28
N ALA A 183 -12.84 -12.66 16.03
CA ALA A 183 -12.20 -13.94 15.69
C ALA A 183 -10.70 -13.95 16.02
N ALA A 184 -9.99 -12.84 15.76
CA ALA A 184 -8.58 -12.70 16.12
C ALA A 184 -8.36 -12.72 17.63
N ARG A 185 -9.24 -12.04 18.40
CA ARG A 185 -9.19 -12.00 19.86
C ARG A 185 -9.38 -13.38 20.48
N THR A 186 -10.34 -14.17 20.01
CA THR A 186 -10.56 -15.54 20.50
C THR A 186 -9.35 -16.44 20.26
N LYS A 187 -8.70 -16.34 19.09
CA LYS A 187 -7.47 -17.08 18.80
C LYS A 187 -6.32 -16.67 19.72
N PHE A 188 -6.17 -15.36 19.96
CA PHE A 188 -5.14 -14.84 20.86
C PHE A 188 -5.33 -15.31 22.31
N GLU A 189 -6.56 -15.27 22.82
CA GLU A 189 -6.88 -15.75 24.18
C GLU A 189 -6.63 -17.26 24.32
N ALA A 190 -6.98 -18.07 23.31
CA ALA A 190 -6.69 -19.50 23.28
C ALA A 190 -5.18 -19.79 23.27
N ALA A 191 -4.42 -19.07 22.44
CA ALA A 191 -2.97 -19.18 22.41
C ALA A 191 -2.33 -18.77 23.76
N GLY A 192 -2.85 -17.73 24.40
CA GLY A 192 -2.43 -17.31 25.74
C GLY A 192 -2.61 -18.40 26.79
N LYS A 193 -3.76 -19.08 26.79
CA LYS A 193 -4.01 -20.24 27.68
C LYS A 193 -3.04 -21.38 27.42
N ALA A 194 -2.84 -21.76 26.16
CA ALA A 194 -1.92 -22.84 25.79
C ALA A 194 -0.48 -22.55 26.23
N VAL A 195 -0.02 -21.29 26.10
CA VAL A 195 1.31 -20.88 26.58
C VAL A 195 1.42 -20.97 28.10
N ALA A 196 0.38 -20.58 28.84
CA ALA A 196 0.37 -20.67 30.31
C ALA A 196 0.42 -22.14 30.79
N GLU A 197 -0.33 -23.03 30.14
CA GLU A 197 -0.30 -24.47 30.40
C GLU A 197 1.08 -25.06 30.10
N ALA A 198 1.66 -24.73 28.94
CA ALA A 198 3.01 -25.18 28.55
C ALA A 198 4.09 -24.70 29.53
N ARG A 199 4.01 -23.47 30.03
CA ARG A 199 4.92 -22.95 31.08
C ARG A 199 4.80 -23.74 32.37
N THR A 200 3.58 -24.07 32.77
CA THR A 200 3.33 -24.83 34.00
C THR A 200 3.88 -26.26 33.89
N ALA A 201 3.67 -26.91 32.75
CA ALA A 201 4.23 -28.23 32.46
C ALA A 201 5.77 -28.21 32.45
N LEU A 202 6.37 -27.22 31.79
CA LEU A 202 7.83 -27.05 31.76
C LEU A 202 8.42 -26.87 33.16
N GLN A 203 7.78 -26.06 34.01
CA GLN A 203 8.24 -25.85 35.39
C GLN A 203 8.22 -27.16 36.19
N LYS A 204 7.19 -27.99 36.01
CA LYS A 204 7.12 -29.32 36.63
C LYS A 204 8.27 -30.21 36.15
N THR A 205 8.52 -30.26 34.85
CA THR A 205 9.62 -31.05 34.27
C THR A 205 11.00 -30.58 34.76
N ILE A 206 11.19 -29.27 34.94
CA ILE A 206 12.42 -28.71 35.52
C ILE A 206 12.61 -29.21 36.95
N SER A 207 11.56 -29.15 37.78
CA SER A 207 11.61 -29.65 39.17
C SER A 207 11.92 -31.14 39.24
N GLU A 208 11.30 -31.96 38.39
CA GLU A 208 11.55 -33.41 38.32
C GLU A 208 13.00 -33.72 37.89
N ARG A 209 13.51 -32.99 36.89
CA ARG A 209 14.91 -33.08 36.46
C ARG A 209 15.87 -32.74 37.59
N ASP A 210 15.58 -31.69 38.35
CA ASP A 210 16.47 -31.23 39.42
C ASP A 210 16.46 -32.22 40.60
N ALA A 211 15.31 -32.82 40.93
CA ALA A 211 15.23 -33.93 41.87
C ALA A 211 16.01 -35.16 41.41
N ALA A 212 15.90 -35.55 40.13
CA ALA A 212 16.67 -36.66 39.57
C ALA A 212 18.18 -36.39 39.60
N LYS A 213 18.62 -35.15 39.34
CA LYS A 213 20.03 -34.77 39.45
C LYS A 213 20.55 -34.89 40.89
N ALA A 214 19.74 -34.53 41.88
CA ALA A 214 20.11 -34.67 43.30
C ALA A 214 20.30 -36.15 43.67
N LEU A 215 19.36 -37.03 43.27
CA LEU A 215 19.48 -38.48 43.48
C LEU A 215 20.72 -39.07 42.80
N ILE A 216 21.04 -38.64 41.58
CA ILE A 216 22.27 -39.07 40.88
C ILE A 216 23.53 -38.64 41.66
N ALA A 217 23.52 -37.47 42.29
CA ALA A 217 24.64 -37.01 43.12
C ALA A 217 24.79 -37.88 44.38
N GLU A 218 23.68 -38.22 45.06
CA GLU A 218 23.68 -39.14 46.21
C GLU A 218 24.14 -40.55 45.84
N LEU A 219 23.70 -41.07 44.68
CA LEU A 219 24.16 -42.38 44.21
C LEU A 219 25.66 -42.39 43.94
N LYS A 220 26.23 -41.29 43.44
CA LYS A 220 27.69 -41.17 43.25
C LYS A 220 28.45 -41.16 44.57
N THR A 221 27.94 -40.49 45.61
CA THR A 221 28.60 -40.48 46.92
C THR A 221 28.54 -41.88 47.54
N LEU A 222 27.38 -42.53 47.52
CA LEU A 222 27.20 -43.91 47.99
C LEU A 222 28.10 -44.90 47.25
N GLN A 223 28.21 -44.79 45.92
CA GLN A 223 29.11 -45.62 45.12
C GLN A 223 30.57 -45.44 45.57
N THR A 224 30.97 -44.21 45.88
CA THR A 224 32.33 -43.90 46.35
C THR A 224 32.59 -44.50 47.73
N THR A 225 31.63 -44.37 48.66
CA THR A 225 31.72 -44.97 50.01
C THR A 225 31.78 -46.49 49.94
N LEU A 226 30.91 -47.11 49.13
CA LEU A 226 30.90 -48.57 48.97
C LEU A 226 32.22 -49.09 48.40
N ALA A 227 32.83 -48.36 47.44
CA ALA A 227 34.14 -48.71 46.90
C ALA A 227 35.24 -48.63 47.98
N GLN A 228 35.18 -47.64 48.88
CA GLN A 228 36.10 -47.52 50.01
C GLN A 228 35.93 -48.65 51.03
N ASP A 229 34.68 -49.00 51.37
CA ASP A 229 34.37 -50.09 52.30
C ASP A 229 34.80 -51.46 51.75
N LEU A 230 34.63 -51.68 50.43
CA LEU A 230 35.14 -52.87 49.74
C LEU A 230 36.66 -52.94 49.81
N ALA A 231 37.36 -51.84 49.50
CA ALA A 231 38.83 -51.81 49.58
C ALA A 231 39.33 -52.10 51.01
N ARG A 232 38.66 -51.56 52.03
CA ARG A 232 38.99 -51.80 53.44
C ARG A 232 38.76 -53.25 53.85
N THR A 233 37.62 -53.83 53.48
CA THR A 233 37.32 -55.24 53.80
C THR A 233 38.27 -56.20 53.08
N GLU A 234 38.70 -55.89 51.87
CA GLU A 234 39.76 -56.63 51.18
C GLU A 234 41.11 -56.52 51.89
N GLU A 235 41.49 -55.34 52.39
CA GLU A 235 42.72 -55.15 53.17
C GLU A 235 42.68 -55.95 54.48
N GLU A 236 41.56 -55.91 55.22
CA GLU A 236 41.35 -56.70 56.45
C GLU A 236 41.41 -58.21 56.16
N ARG A 237 40.76 -58.68 55.09
CA ARG A 237 40.84 -60.07 54.64
C ARG A 237 42.27 -60.48 54.34
N ASN A 238 43.03 -59.66 53.62
CA ASN A 238 44.41 -59.96 53.27
C ASN A 238 45.32 -60.02 54.52
N LYS A 239 45.11 -59.14 55.52
CA LYS A 239 45.81 -59.20 56.81
C LYS A 239 45.51 -60.49 57.56
N LEU A 240 44.23 -60.86 57.69
CA LEU A 240 43.83 -62.11 58.35
C LEU A 240 44.39 -63.34 57.63
N ALA A 241 44.39 -63.36 56.29
CA ALA A 241 44.99 -64.42 55.51
C ALA A 241 46.50 -64.54 55.73
N ALA A 242 47.21 -63.42 55.92
CA ALA A 242 48.64 -63.41 56.23
C ALA A 242 48.95 -63.88 57.67
N GLU A 243 48.07 -63.62 58.63
CA GLU A 243 48.23 -64.07 60.02
C GLU A 243 47.82 -65.54 60.24
N HIS A 244 46.97 -66.09 59.38
CA HIS A 244 46.43 -67.45 59.51
C HIS A 244 47.52 -68.55 59.62
N PRO A 245 48.59 -68.58 58.79
CA PRO A 245 49.65 -69.59 58.92
C PRO A 245 50.37 -69.52 60.27
N ASN A 246 50.62 -68.31 60.78
CA ASN A 246 51.28 -68.11 62.08
C ASN A 246 50.39 -68.59 63.22
N ARG A 247 49.11 -68.19 63.24
CA ARG A 247 48.16 -68.68 64.26
C ARG A 247 47.98 -70.19 64.19
N GLN A 248 47.91 -70.77 62.98
CA GLN A 248 47.82 -72.22 62.79
C GLN A 248 49.05 -72.94 63.34
N SER A 249 50.25 -72.38 63.12
CA SER A 249 51.50 -72.89 63.68
C SER A 249 51.50 -72.82 65.22
N GLU A 250 51.10 -71.69 65.81
CA GLU A 250 50.97 -71.54 67.27
C GLU A 250 49.99 -72.55 67.87
N LEU A 251 48.84 -72.78 67.20
CA LEU A 251 47.83 -73.73 67.63
C LEU A 251 48.33 -75.18 67.57
N ASN A 252 49.10 -75.53 66.53
CA ASN A 252 49.75 -76.83 66.41
C ASN A 252 50.79 -77.03 67.52
N GLN A 253 51.64 -76.02 67.79
CA GLN A 253 52.61 -76.07 68.89
C GLN A 253 51.92 -76.18 70.26
N ALA A 254 50.81 -75.49 70.47
CA ALA A 254 50.03 -75.60 71.70
C ALA A 254 49.42 -77.01 71.88
N ARG A 255 48.92 -77.62 70.79
CA ARG A 255 48.45 -79.01 70.78
C ARG A 255 49.58 -79.99 71.11
N GLU A 256 50.75 -79.82 70.52
CA GLU A 256 51.93 -80.64 70.82
C GLU A 256 52.35 -80.53 72.29
N ARG A 257 52.32 -79.32 72.89
CA ARG A 257 52.58 -79.15 74.33
C ARG A 257 51.54 -79.83 75.21
N LEU A 258 50.27 -79.80 74.80
CA LEU A 258 49.18 -80.43 75.56
C LEU A 258 49.24 -81.97 75.49
N GLU A 259 49.65 -82.51 74.35
CA GLU A 259 49.97 -83.95 74.18
C GLU A 259 51.19 -84.36 75.03
N ALA A 260 52.25 -83.54 75.05
CA ALA A 260 53.43 -83.78 75.90
C ALA A 260 53.08 -83.80 77.40
N HIS A 261 52.20 -82.90 77.85
CA HIS A 261 51.77 -82.85 79.25
C HIS A 261 50.85 -84.02 79.65
N ARG A 262 50.08 -84.56 78.69
CA ARG A 262 49.34 -85.83 78.86
C ARG A 262 50.27 -87.04 78.96
N GLY A 263 51.43 -87.02 78.30
CA GLY A 263 52.46 -88.06 78.41
C GLY A 263 53.22 -88.03 79.75
N GLU A 264 53.38 -86.87 80.36
CA GLU A 264 54.06 -86.72 81.67
C GLU A 264 53.19 -87.13 82.87
N THR A 265 51.87 -87.21 82.70
CA THR A 265 50.93 -87.64 83.76
C THR A 265 50.69 -89.16 83.82
N THR A 266 51.45 -89.95 83.05
CA THR A 266 51.35 -91.44 83.01
C THR A 266 52.62 -92.18 83.47
N LYS A 267 53.50 -91.57 84.25
CA LYS A 267 54.61 -92.22 84.95
C LYS A 267 54.57 -91.92 86.43
#